data_AF-A0A6B1BQ00-F1
#
_entry.id   AF-A0A6B1BQ00-F1
#
_cell.length_a   1.000
_cell.length_b   1.000
_cell.length_c   1.000
_cell.angle_alpha   90.00
_cell.angle_beta   90.00
_cell.angle_gamma   90.00
#
_symmetry.space_group_name_H-M   'P 1'
#
loop_
_entity.id
_entity.type
_entity.pdbx_description
1 polymer ?
#
loop_
_entity_poly.entity_id
_entity_poly.type
_entity_poly.pdbx_seq_one_letter_code
_entity_poly.pdbx_strand_id
1 'polypeptide(L)' 'MSQWWIPIRLPNGWTCRVPRWQAFTANFEPYEGIGLAPDVWVSTPDMLLESGTDRIFETAVEILVKK' A
#
# COMPACT_ATOMS: atom_id res chain seq x y z
N MET A 1 14.47 -18.18 -3.70
CA MET A 1 13.96 -17.12 -2.81
C MET A 1 14.83 -15.88 -3.03
N SER A 2 14.34 -14.89 -3.77
CA SER A 2 15.07 -13.66 -4.08
C SER A 2 14.98 -12.73 -2.88
N GLN A 3 16.12 -12.39 -2.27
CA GLN A 3 16.17 -11.49 -1.12
C GLN A 3 16.18 -10.04 -1.64
N TRP A 4 15.08 -9.31 -1.45
CA TRP A 4 14.86 -7.96 -2.02
C TRP A 4 15.52 -6.83 -1.22
N TRP A 5 16.24 -7.15 -0.14
CA TRP A 5 16.93 -6.19 0.71
C TRP A 5 18.12 -6.87 1.41
N ILE A 6 19.22 -6.13 1.59
CA ILE A 6 20.38 -6.56 2.39
C ILE A 6 20.41 -5.67 3.64
N PRO A 7 20.42 -6.23 4.87
CA PRO A 7 20.63 -5.44 6.07
C PRO A 7 22.03 -4.83 6.05
N ILE A 8 22.13 -3.51 6.08
CA ILE A 8 23.40 -2.80 6.25
C ILE A 8 23.54 -2.51 7.74
N ARG A 9 24.62 -2.99 8.35
CA ARG A 9 24.93 -2.70 9.75
C ARG A 9 25.77 -1.43 9.85
N LEU A 10 25.32 -0.47 10.64
CA LEU A 10 25.97 0.80 10.88
C LEU A 10 26.98 0.70 12.04
N PRO A 11 27.99 1.59 12.12
CA PRO A 11 29.01 1.56 13.18
C PRO A 11 28.46 1.67 14.61
N ASN A 12 27.30 2.31 14.78
CA ASN A 12 26.60 2.40 16.07
C ASN A 12 25.77 1.14 16.42
N GLY A 13 25.87 0.08 15.61
CA GLY A 13 25.16 -1.17 15.81
C GLY A 13 23.76 -1.23 15.21
N TRP A 14 23.23 -0.14 14.66
CA TRP A 14 21.93 -0.12 14.00
C TRP A 14 21.95 -0.92 12.69
N THR A 15 20.77 -1.35 12.25
CA THR A 15 20.58 -1.96 10.94
C THR A 15 19.63 -1.13 10.11
N CYS A 16 20.02 -0.77 8.89
CA CYS A 16 19.11 -0.16 7.93
C CYS A 16 18.82 -1.11 6.77
N ARG A 17 17.68 -0.89 6.12
CA ARG A 17 17.30 -1.56 4.88
C ARG A 17 17.24 -0.52 3.78
N VAL A 18 17.91 -0.79 2.67
CA VAL A 18 17.90 0.08 1.50
C VAL A 18 17.37 -0.73 0.32
N PRO A 19 16.35 -0.25 -0.41
CA PRO A 19 15.88 -0.92 -1.61
C PRO A 19 17.02 -0.99 -2.64
N ARG A 20 17.18 -2.16 -3.27
CA ARG A 20 18.27 -2.44 -4.24
C ARG A 20 17.81 -2.41 -5.69
N TRP A 21 16.51 -2.32 -5.91
CA TRP A 21 15.88 -2.38 -7.21
C TRP A 21 14.69 -1.43 -7.24
N GLN A 22 14.45 -0.84 -8.40
CA GLN A 22 13.32 0.05 -8.65
C GLN A 22 12.35 -0.66 -9.59
N ALA A 23 11.09 -0.74 -9.16
CA ALA A 23 10.02 -1.29 -9.98
C ALA A 23 9.43 -0.19 -10.88
N PHE A 24 9.10 -0.56 -12.12
CA PHE A 24 8.54 0.33 -13.12
C PHE A 24 7.27 -0.25 -13.74
N THR A 25 6.34 0.63 -14.14
CA THR A 25 5.17 0.27 -14.96
C THR A 25 5.58 -0.17 -16.37
N ALA A 26 4.64 -0.70 -17.15
CA ALA A 26 4.86 -1.02 -18.57
C ALA A 26 5.27 0.20 -19.42
N ASN A 27 5.00 1.42 -18.94
CA ASN A 27 5.37 2.68 -19.58
C ASN A 27 6.70 3.26 -19.06
N PHE A 28 7.49 2.50 -18.30
CA PHE A 28 8.72 2.95 -17.65
C PHE A 28 8.56 4.07 -16.61
N GLU A 29 7.38 4.21 -16.01
CA GLU A 29 7.15 5.12 -14.89
C GLU A 29 7.49 4.42 -13.55
N PRO A 30 8.13 5.10 -12.58
CA PRO A 30 8.47 4.49 -11.30
C PRO A 30 7.21 4.25 -10.45
N TYR A 31 7.12 3.09 -9.79
CA TYR A 31 6.04 2.82 -8.82
C TYR A 31 6.20 3.58 -7.49
N GLU A 32 7.39 4.08 -7.20
CA GLU A 32 7.71 4.74 -5.93
C GLU A 32 7.25 6.21 -5.92
N GLY A 33 6.74 6.68 -4.78
CA GLY A 33 6.38 8.08 -4.55
C GLY A 33 5.00 8.51 -5.07
N ILE A 34 4.30 7.68 -5.83
CA ILE A 34 2.99 8.01 -6.43
C ILE A 34 1.81 7.25 -5.79
N GLY A 35 2.07 6.10 -5.16
CA GLY A 35 1.02 5.20 -4.68
C GLY A 35 0.28 4.50 -5.83
N LEU A 36 -0.74 3.72 -5.49
CA LEU A 36 -1.66 3.12 -6.46
C LEU A 36 -3.03 3.76 -6.26
N ALA A 37 -3.56 4.38 -7.31
CA ALA A 37 -4.91 4.91 -7.28
C ALA A 37 -5.93 3.76 -7.27
N PRO A 38 -6.95 3.78 -6.40
CA PRO A 38 -8.02 2.81 -6.45
C PRO A 38 -8.97 3.10 -7.62
N ASP A 39 -9.65 2.08 -8.13
CA ASP A 39 -10.72 2.26 -9.12
C ASP A 39 -11.90 3.06 -8.55
N VAL A 40 -12.20 2.85 -7.27
CA VAL A 40 -13.22 3.56 -6.51
C VAL A 40 -12.60 4.11 -5.23
N TRP A 41 -12.55 5.44 -5.11
CA TRP A 41 -12.06 6.09 -3.89
C TRP A 41 -13.14 6.11 -2.81
N VAL A 42 -12.87 5.45 -1.69
CA VAL A 42 -13.76 5.41 -0.52
C VAL A 42 -12.94 5.78 0.72
N SER A 43 -13.45 6.71 1.51
CA SER A 43 -12.89 7.03 2.82
C SER A 43 -13.88 6.67 3.93
N THR A 44 -13.34 6.19 5.05
CA THR A 44 -14.10 5.93 6.28
C THR A 44 -13.79 7.05 7.27
N PRO A 45 -14.70 8.01 7.49
CA PRO A 45 -14.56 9.02 8.54
C PRO A 45 -14.40 8.39 9.93
N ASP A 46 -13.63 9.04 10.81
CA ASP A 46 -13.36 8.54 12.17
C ASP A 46 -14.65 8.24 12.95
N MET A 47 -15.68 9.09 12.84
CA MET A 47 -16.99 8.87 13.50
C MET A 47 -17.65 7.55 13.12
N LEU A 48 -17.45 7.06 11.89
CA LEU A 48 -18.00 5.77 11.45
C LEU A 48 -17.11 4.61 11.87
N LEU A 49 -15.81 4.82 11.97
CA LEU A 49 -14.88 3.84 12.52
C LEU A 49 -15.21 3.56 14.00
N GLU A 50 -15.51 4.60 14.77
CA GLU A 50 -15.92 4.51 16.18
C GLU A 50 -17.25 3.76 16.37
N SER A 51 -18.17 3.87 15.41
CA SER A 51 -19.43 3.11 15.43
C SER A 51 -19.28 1.67 14.90
N GLY A 52 -18.07 1.24 14.52
CA GLY A 52 -17.80 -0.08 13.97
C GLY A 52 -18.21 -0.26 12.50
N THR A 53 -18.45 0.83 11.78
CA THR A 53 -18.90 0.81 10.38
C THR A 53 -17.71 0.98 9.43
N ASP A 54 -17.39 -0.06 8.66
CA ASP A 54 -16.36 -0.01 7.62
C ASP A 54 -16.98 0.29 6.25
N ARG A 55 -16.87 1.55 5.81
CA ARG A 55 -17.41 1.98 4.50
C ARG A 55 -16.71 1.34 3.31
N ILE A 56 -15.43 1.01 3.43
CA ILE A 56 -14.67 0.38 2.34
C ILE A 56 -15.23 -1.03 2.12
N PHE A 57 -15.44 -1.77 3.21
CA PHE A 57 -16.04 -3.10 3.15
C PHE A 57 -17.46 -3.08 2.59
N GLU A 58 -18.34 -2.22 3.12
CA GLU A 58 -19.72 -2.12 2.63
C GLU A 58 -19.77 -1.77 1.13
N THR A 59 -18.92 -0.83 0.69
CA THR A 59 -18.84 -0.46 -0.74
C THR A 59 -18.38 -1.64 -1.59
N ALA A 60 -17.42 -2.44 -1.11
CA ALA A 60 -16.97 -3.63 -1.82
C ALA A 60 -18.09 -4.68 -1.94
N VAL A 61 -18.86 -4.92 -0.87
CA VAL A 61 -20.02 -5.84 -0.87
C VAL A 61 -21.07 -5.37 -1.87
N GLU A 62 -21.40 -4.08 -1.87
CA GLU A 62 -22.35 -3.51 -2.83
C GLU A 62 -21.91 -3.70 -4.29
N ILE A 63 -20.63 -3.48 -4.60
CA ILE A 63 -20.07 -3.67 -5.94
C ILE A 63 -20.15 -5.14 -6.38
N LEU A 64 -19.92 -6.08 -5.45
CA LEU A 64 -19.95 -7.51 -5.74
C LEU A 64 -21.37 -8.06 -5.91
N VAL A 65 -22.35 -7.55 -5.16
CA VAL A 65 -23.73 -8.04 -5.15
C VAL A 65 -24.61 -7.38 -6.22
N LYS A 66 -24.31 -6.14 -6.64
CA LYS A 66 -25.07 -5.42 -7.69
C LYS A 66 -24.62 -5.74 -9.12
N LYS A 67 -23.66 -6.66 -9.31
CA LYS A 67 -23.29 -7.23 -10.61
C LYS A 67 -24.08 -8.51 -10.87
#